data_AF-A0AAE0Y0K1-F1
#
_entry.id   AF-A0AAE0Y0K1-F1
#
_cell.length_a   1.000
_cell.length_b   1.000
_cell.length_c   1.000
_cell.angle_alpha   90.00
_cell.angle_beta   90.00
_cell.angle_gamma   90.00
#
_symmetry.space_group_name_H-M   'P 1'
#
loop_
_entity.id
_entity.type
_entity.pdbx_description
1 polymer ?
#
loop_
_entity_poly.entity_id
_entity_poly.type
_entity_poly.pdbx_seq_one_letter_code
_entity_poly.pdbx_strand_id
1 'polypeptide(L)'
;MEVNSMHSALEHEKKHTDMFCVTDWLGVFEKSERNVKYPCETFMLCHGDFLDSQSTAITLIKNPRKIDYGGNNDGGNNVEWLEAKSIRNVRHAPNAIYYKYDFDDNYRKIAVSVPSRRTIPNFEPKPAHKDQLPLANTKNS
;
A
#
# COMPACT_ATOMS: atom_id res chain seq x y z
N MET A 1 14.24 -9.32 6.25
CA MET A 1 15.19 -8.21 6.50
C MET A 1 14.49 -7.24 7.43
N GLU A 2 15.01 -7.06 8.64
CA GLU A 2 14.34 -6.26 9.68
C GLU A 2 14.39 -4.78 9.29
N VAL A 3 13.24 -4.09 9.38
CA VAL A 3 13.06 -2.66 9.04
C VAL A 3 14.11 -1.76 9.70
N ASN A 4 14.62 -2.16 10.87
CA ASN A 4 15.62 -1.42 11.64
C ASN A 4 17.02 -1.38 10.98
N SER A 5 17.39 -2.37 10.16
CA SER A 5 18.71 -2.42 9.53
C SER A 5 18.88 -1.34 8.45
N MET A 6 17.86 -1.14 7.61
CA MET A 6 17.86 -0.10 6.58
C MET A 6 17.92 1.30 7.20
N HIS A 7 17.10 1.55 8.24
CA HIS A 7 17.08 2.84 8.92
C HIS A 7 18.44 3.17 9.54
N SER A 8 19.06 2.18 10.19
CA SER A 8 20.40 2.31 10.79
C SER A 8 21.48 2.62 9.75
N ALA A 9 21.42 1.99 8.56
CA ALA A 9 22.36 2.25 7.46
C ALA A 9 22.26 3.70 6.98
N LEU A 10 21.04 4.20 6.77
CA LEU A 10 20.79 5.55 6.27
C LEU A 10 21.17 6.62 7.29
N GLU A 11 20.82 6.44 8.56
CA GLU A 11 21.18 7.39 9.61
C GLU A 11 22.71 7.49 9.79
N HIS A 12 23.41 6.36 9.69
CA HIS A 12 24.86 6.33 9.76
C HIS A 12 25.50 7.15 8.63
N GLU A 13 25.14 6.88 7.37
CA GLU A 13 25.73 7.58 6.22
C GLU A 13 25.34 9.06 6.15
N LYS A 14 24.10 9.39 6.53
CA LYS A 14 23.63 10.77 6.63
C LYS A 14 24.49 11.59 7.60
N LYS A 15 24.89 11.02 8.74
CA LYS A 15 25.73 11.73 9.73
C LYS A 15 27.09 12.15 9.17
N HIS A 16 27.56 11.47 8.13
CA HIS A 16 28.88 11.67 7.51
C HIS A 16 28.81 12.33 6.13
N THR A 17 27.62 12.76 5.69
CA THR A 17 27.41 13.40 4.39
C THR A 17 26.70 14.74 4.60
N ASP A 18 27.37 15.83 4.24
CA ASP A 18 26.73 17.15 4.23
C ASP A 18 25.69 17.21 3.11
N MET A 19 24.50 17.66 3.45
CA MET A 19 23.34 17.71 2.56
C MET A 19 22.83 19.13 2.43
N PHE A 20 22.77 19.64 1.19
CA PHE A 20 22.32 21.00 0.89
C PHE A 20 21.06 21.00 0.02
N CYS A 21 20.80 19.90 -0.70
CA CYS A 21 19.63 19.74 -1.54
C CYS A 21 19.06 18.31 -1.47
N VAL A 22 17.82 18.15 -1.91
CA VAL A 22 17.12 16.85 -1.85
C VAL A 22 17.79 15.80 -2.74
N THR A 23 18.45 16.20 -3.83
CA THR A 23 19.19 15.26 -4.70
C THR A 23 20.41 14.65 -4.03
N ASP A 24 20.95 15.26 -2.97
CA ASP A 24 22.07 14.70 -2.20
C ASP A 24 21.70 13.39 -1.49
N TRP A 25 20.40 13.14 -1.28
CA TRP A 25 19.91 11.86 -0.76
C TRP A 25 20.31 10.68 -1.63
N LEU A 26 20.45 10.84 -2.96
CA LEU A 26 20.87 9.77 -3.85
C LEU A 26 22.26 9.23 -3.44
N GLY A 27 23.20 10.12 -3.12
CA GLY A 27 24.52 9.73 -2.65
C GLY A 27 24.49 9.05 -1.28
N VAL A 28 23.57 9.44 -0.40
CA VAL A 28 23.38 8.77 0.91
C VAL A 28 22.85 7.34 0.71
N PHE A 29 21.89 7.15 -0.19
CA PHE A 29 21.36 5.82 -0.52
C PHE A 29 22.44 4.91 -1.08
N GLU A 30 23.19 5.36 -2.10
CA GLU A 30 24.29 4.58 -2.70
C GLU A 30 25.38 4.19 -1.70
N LYS A 31 25.72 5.08 -0.75
CA LYS A 31 26.68 4.77 0.31
C LYS A 31 26.10 3.78 1.32
N SER A 32 24.82 3.90 1.65
CA SER A 32 24.17 3.02 2.64
C SER A 32 24.12 1.56 2.18
N GLU A 33 23.95 1.31 0.88
CA GLU A 33 24.00 -0.05 0.31
C GLU A 33 25.37 -0.71 0.46
N ARG A 34 26.44 0.09 0.41
CA ARG A 34 27.82 -0.39 0.56
C ARG A 34 28.18 -0.63 2.04
N ASN A 35 27.29 -0.32 2.97
CA ASN A 35 27.54 -0.50 4.39
C ASN A 35 27.48 -1.98 4.77
N VAL A 36 28.66 -2.58 4.91
CA VAL A 36 28.83 -4.00 5.28
C VAL A 36 28.16 -4.36 6.63
N LYS A 37 28.04 -3.38 7.53
CA LYS A 37 27.47 -3.57 8.86
C LYS A 37 25.93 -3.62 8.83
N TYR A 38 25.32 -2.93 7.87
CA TYR A 38 23.87 -2.81 7.73
C TYR A 38 23.47 -3.02 6.26
N PRO A 39 23.59 -4.26 5.75
CA PRO A 39 23.30 -4.52 4.35
C PRO A 39 21.84 -4.16 4.03
N CYS A 40 21.66 -3.26 3.09
CA CYS A 40 20.37 -2.87 2.53
C CYS A 40 20.49 -2.77 1.01
N GLU A 41 19.35 -2.92 0.34
CA GLU A 41 19.22 -2.73 -1.11
C GLU A 41 18.23 -1.58 -1.30
N THR A 42 18.60 -0.60 -2.11
CA THR A 42 17.77 0.55 -2.43
C THR A 42 17.42 0.53 -3.90
N PHE A 43 16.17 0.86 -4.20
CA PHE A 43 15.67 0.96 -5.57
C PHE A 43 15.11 2.35 -5.76
N MET A 44 15.65 3.08 -6.73
CA MET A 44 15.12 4.38 -7.08
C MET A 44 13.80 4.20 -7.83
N LEU A 45 12.70 4.53 -7.16
CA LEU A 45 11.39 4.52 -7.78
C LEU A 45 11.26 5.71 -8.74
N CYS A 46 10.93 5.39 -9.98
CA CYS A 46 10.58 6.33 -11.01
C CYS A 46 9.07 6.57 -11.02
N HIS A 47 8.65 7.60 -11.76
CA HIS A 47 7.24 7.98 -11.82
C HIS A 47 6.32 6.87 -12.36
N GLY A 48 6.83 6.03 -13.26
CA GLY A 48 6.12 4.89 -13.82
C GLY A 48 5.94 3.71 -12.85
N ASP A 49 6.66 3.70 -11.72
CA ASP A 49 6.59 2.61 -10.75
C ASP A 49 5.41 2.78 -9.77
N PHE A 50 4.80 3.97 -9.74
CA PHE A 50 3.61 4.21 -8.93
C PHE A 50 2.39 3.58 -9.60
N LEU A 51 1.59 2.84 -8.82
CA LEU A 51 0.41 2.14 -9.30
C LEU A 51 -0.87 2.92 -9.02
N ASP A 52 -1.83 2.89 -9.94
CA ASP A 52 -3.15 3.49 -9.79
C ASP A 52 -4.00 2.65 -8.84
N SER A 53 -3.85 2.91 -7.54
CA SER A 53 -4.60 2.22 -6.50
C SER A 53 -6.12 2.50 -6.57
N GLN A 54 -6.54 3.66 -7.09
CA GLN A 54 -7.95 4.04 -7.16
C GLN A 54 -8.69 3.23 -8.23
N SER A 55 -8.18 3.19 -9.46
CA SER A 55 -8.79 2.38 -10.52
C SER A 55 -8.70 0.88 -10.21
N THR A 56 -7.61 0.46 -9.57
CA THR A 56 -7.44 -0.89 -9.04
C THR A 56 -8.53 -1.23 -8.03
N ALA A 57 -8.78 -0.37 -7.04
CA ALA A 57 -9.81 -0.57 -6.04
C ALA A 57 -11.22 -0.64 -6.66
N ILE A 58 -11.54 0.24 -7.61
CA ILE A 58 -12.83 0.24 -8.31
C ILE A 58 -13.04 -1.08 -9.07
N THR A 59 -11.98 -1.62 -9.67
CA THR A 59 -12.06 -2.86 -10.46
C THR A 59 -12.19 -4.11 -9.58
N LEU A 60 -11.46 -4.14 -8.46
CA LEU A 60 -11.36 -5.31 -7.59
C LEU A 60 -12.48 -5.37 -6.54
N ILE A 61 -12.91 -4.23 -6.00
CA ILE A 61 -13.89 -4.15 -4.92
C ILE A 61 -15.29 -4.08 -5.52
N LYS A 62 -15.97 -5.23 -5.56
CA LYS A 62 -17.34 -5.36 -6.10
C LYS A 62 -18.44 -5.15 -5.06
N ASN A 63 -18.08 -4.91 -3.80
CA ASN A 63 -18.99 -4.51 -2.73
C ASN A 63 -18.78 -3.01 -2.36
N PRO A 64 -19.18 -2.07 -3.23
CA PRO A 64 -18.97 -0.65 -2.99
C PRO A 64 -19.78 -0.12 -1.80
N ARG A 65 -20.88 -0.81 -1.46
CA ARG A 65 -21.74 -0.48 -0.33
C ARG A 65 -21.18 -0.95 1.01
N LYS A 66 -20.06 -1.70 1.01
CA LYS A 66 -19.34 -2.11 2.23
C LYS A 66 -20.28 -2.74 3.25
N ILE A 67 -21.18 -3.59 2.75
CA ILE A 67 -22.20 -4.24 3.57
C ILE A 67 -21.55 -5.42 4.28
N ASP A 68 -21.67 -5.44 5.60
CA ASP A 68 -21.32 -6.60 6.43
C ASP A 68 -22.38 -7.68 6.22
N TYR A 69 -21.95 -8.85 5.76
CA TYR A 69 -22.82 -10.03 5.61
C TYR A 69 -22.67 -11.00 6.81
N GLY A 70 -21.98 -10.57 7.87
CA GLY A 70 -21.58 -11.41 9.00
C GLY A 70 -22.61 -11.58 10.12
N GLY A 71 -23.83 -11.05 9.99
CA GLY A 71 -24.89 -11.22 10.99
C GLY A 71 -25.91 -12.27 10.55
N ASN A 72 -26.20 -13.24 11.41
CA ASN A 72 -27.47 -13.98 11.37
C ASN A 72 -28.61 -12.99 11.60
N ASN A 73 -29.00 -12.22 10.59
CA ASN A 73 -30.30 -11.58 10.40
C ASN A 73 -30.27 -10.73 9.14
N ASP A 74 -31.37 -10.82 8.39
CA ASP A 74 -31.67 -10.06 7.19
C ASP A 74 -31.43 -8.55 7.39
N GLY A 75 -30.59 -7.96 6.54
CA GLY A 75 -30.32 -6.52 6.51
C GLY A 75 -28.88 -6.20 6.92
N GLY A 76 -27.95 -6.32 5.97
CA GLY A 76 -26.55 -5.99 6.22
C GLY A 76 -26.38 -4.49 6.51
N ASN A 77 -25.64 -4.18 7.57
CA ASN A 77 -25.33 -2.82 7.97
C ASN A 77 -24.10 -2.28 7.21
N ASN A 78 -24.07 -0.97 7.01
CA ASN A 78 -22.89 -0.29 6.48
C ASN A 78 -21.76 -0.34 7.51
N VAL A 79 -20.54 -0.57 7.03
CA VAL A 79 -19.34 -0.57 7.88
C VAL A 79 -18.89 0.87 8.15
N GLU A 80 -18.78 1.21 9.43
CA GLU A 80 -18.25 2.49 9.91
C GLU A 80 -16.73 2.39 10.08
N TRP A 81 -16.00 2.67 9.00
CA TRP A 81 -14.54 2.48 8.96
C TRP A 81 -13.76 3.30 9.99
N LEU A 82 -14.32 4.42 10.46
CA LEU A 82 -13.69 5.26 11.46
C LEU A 82 -13.70 4.63 12.86
N GLU A 83 -14.61 3.69 13.11
CA GLU A 83 -14.70 2.98 14.39
C GLU A 83 -13.90 1.67 14.39
N ALA A 84 -13.44 1.20 13.22
CA ALA A 84 -12.72 -0.06 13.10
C ALA A 84 -11.34 0.03 13.77
N LYS A 85 -11.17 -0.64 14.92
CA LYS A 85 -9.90 -0.69 15.65
C LYS A 85 -8.92 -1.74 15.13
N SER A 86 -9.42 -2.79 14.50
CA SER A 86 -8.56 -3.84 13.94
C SER A 86 -9.12 -4.40 12.65
N ILE A 87 -8.25 -4.46 11.65
CA ILE A 87 -8.52 -5.01 10.33
C ILE A 87 -7.57 -6.18 10.11
N ARG A 88 -8.09 -7.27 9.56
CA ARG A 88 -7.33 -8.48 9.26
C ARG A 88 -7.65 -8.95 7.85
N ASN A 89 -6.59 -9.23 7.09
CA ASN A 89 -6.66 -9.98 5.85
C ASN A 89 -6.15 -11.40 6.09
N VAL A 90 -6.84 -12.40 5.53
CA VAL A 90 -6.51 -13.82 5.72
C VAL A 90 -6.17 -14.41 4.36
N ARG A 91 -4.96 -14.98 4.22
CA ARG A 91 -4.46 -15.56 2.95
C ARG A 91 -5.41 -16.59 2.33
N HIS A 92 -6.08 -17.40 3.16
CA HIS A 92 -7.03 -18.42 2.72
C HIS A 92 -8.41 -17.86 2.33
N ALA A 93 -8.68 -16.58 2.59
CA ALA A 93 -9.93 -15.91 2.26
C ALA A 93 -9.64 -14.52 1.61
N PRO A 94 -8.99 -14.48 0.43
CA PRO A 94 -8.54 -13.23 -0.19
C PRO A 94 -9.69 -12.31 -0.62
N ASN A 95 -10.90 -12.86 -0.76
CA ASN A 95 -12.11 -12.12 -1.14
C ASN A 95 -12.88 -11.57 0.07
N ALA A 96 -12.28 -11.58 1.27
CA ALA A 96 -12.91 -11.09 2.47
C ALA A 96 -11.96 -10.23 3.31
N ILE A 97 -12.52 -9.16 3.88
CA ILE A 97 -11.86 -8.37 4.91
C ILE A 97 -12.56 -8.68 6.23
N TYR A 98 -11.76 -8.93 7.26
CA TYR A 98 -12.24 -9.12 8.61
C TYR A 98 -11.96 -7.87 9.42
N TYR A 99 -12.92 -7.44 10.24
CA TYR A 99 -12.76 -6.25 11.05
C TYR A 99 -13.46 -6.39 12.40
N LYS A 100 -13.04 -5.59 13.38
CA LYS A 100 -13.69 -5.47 14.69
C LYS A 100 -13.63 -4.02 15.18
N TYR A 101 -14.70 -3.61 15.87
CA TYR A 101 -14.78 -2.29 16.49
C TYR A 101 -14.10 -2.27 17.86
N ASP A 102 -14.20 -3.35 18.63
CA ASP A 102 -13.50 -3.51 19.90
C ASP A 102 -12.46 -4.63 19.84
N PHE A 103 -11.48 -4.60 20.75
CA PHE A 103 -10.41 -5.61 20.75
C PHE A 103 -10.89 -6.98 21.25
N ASP A 104 -11.91 -7.00 22.10
CA ASP A 104 -12.47 -8.22 22.69
C ASP A 104 -13.56 -8.86 21.81
N ASP A 105 -13.98 -8.17 20.76
CA ASP A 105 -15.03 -8.61 19.84
C ASP A 105 -14.57 -9.67 18.85
N ASN A 106 -15.55 -10.47 18.40
CA ASN A 106 -15.36 -11.37 17.27
C ASN A 106 -15.24 -10.60 15.95
N TYR A 107 -14.39 -11.11 15.05
CA TYR A 107 -14.21 -10.53 13.74
C TYR A 107 -15.48 -10.66 12.89
N ARG A 108 -15.99 -9.52 12.43
CA ARG A 108 -17.03 -9.41 11.40
C ARG A 108 -16.41 -9.53 10.01
N LYS A 109 -17.21 -9.88 9.00
CA LYS A 109 -16.71 -10.26 7.67
C LYS A 109 -17.41 -9.49 6.56
N ILE A 110 -16.61 -8.73 5.82
CA ILE A 110 -17.03 -8.02 4.62
C ILE A 110 -16.54 -8.80 3.41
N ALA A 111 -17.45 -9.21 2.53
CA ALA A 111 -17.07 -9.71 1.21
C ALA A 111 -16.58 -8.55 0.35
N VAL A 112 -15.34 -8.63 -0.14
CA VAL A 112 -14.72 -7.61 -1.02
C VAL A 112 -15.16 -7.80 -2.47
N SER A 113 -15.34 -9.06 -2.87
CA SER A 113 -15.82 -9.46 -4.18
C SER A 113 -16.88 -10.55 -4.04
N VAL A 114 -17.83 -10.59 -4.98
CA VAL A 114 -18.78 -11.70 -5.08
C VAL A 114 -18.00 -12.96 -5.50
N PRO A 115 -18.20 -14.13 -4.86
CA PRO A 115 -17.59 -15.38 -5.30
C PRO A 115 -18.16 -15.76 -6.67
N SER A 116 -17.56 -15.23 -7.73
CA SER A 116 -17.81 -15.69 -9.09
C SER A 116 -16.95 -16.92 -9.34
N ARG A 117 -17.54 -17.99 -9.89
CA ARG A 117 -16.81 -19.18 -10.36
C ARG A 117 -15.78 -18.88 -11.46
N ARG A 118 -15.74 -17.65 -11.97
CA ARG A 118 -14.76 -17.22 -12.97
C ARG A 118 -13.50 -16.79 -12.24
N THR A 119 -12.40 -17.45 -12.61
CA THR A 119 -11.00 -17.09 -12.38
C THR A 119 -10.84 -15.63 -12.03
N ILE A 120 -10.20 -15.32 -10.89
CA ILE A 120 -9.77 -13.96 -10.56
C ILE A 120 -9.15 -13.41 -11.85
N PRO A 121 -9.74 -12.38 -12.48
CA PRO A 121 -9.16 -11.85 -13.69
C PRO A 121 -7.72 -11.48 -13.33
N ASN A 122 -6.74 -11.92 -14.14
CA ASN A 122 -5.36 -11.47 -13.99
C ASN A 122 -5.40 -9.94 -14.08
N PHE A 123 -5.47 -9.30 -12.92
CA PHE A 123 -5.55 -7.86 -12.80
C PHE A 123 -4.13 -7.40 -12.59
N GLU A 124 -3.55 -6.84 -13.64
CA GLU A 124 -2.28 -6.15 -13.55
C GLU A 124 -2.58 -4.69 -13.20
N PRO A 125 -2.08 -4.21 -12.05
CA PRO A 125 -2.25 -2.82 -11.66
C PRO A 125 -1.57 -1.93 -12.71
N LYS A 126 -2.30 -0.89 -13.13
CA LYS A 126 -1.80 0.05 -14.13
C LYS A 126 -0.91 1.10 -13.45
N PRO A 127 0.08 1.65 -14.15
CA PRO A 127 0.84 2.79 -13.64
C PRO A 127 -0.11 3.98 -13.43
N ALA A 128 -0.03 4.61 -12.26
CA ALA A 128 -0.75 5.83 -11.88
C ALA A 128 -0.40 6.99 -12.81
N HIS A 129 0.83 6.99 -13.30
CA HIS A 129 1.33 8.06 -14.12
C HIS A 129 2.10 7.54 -15.31
N LYS A 130 1.86 8.16 -16.48
CA LYS A 130 2.49 7.77 -17.75
C LYS A 130 3.76 8.55 -18.06
N ASP A 131 3.80 9.84 -17.67
CA ASP A 131 4.87 10.80 -17.96
C ASP A 131 5.11 11.74 -16.77
N GLN A 132 6.22 12.48 -16.75
CA GLN A 132 6.51 13.49 -15.72
C GLN A 132 5.31 14.41 -15.42
N LEU A 133 5.16 14.84 -14.16
CA LEU A 133 4.08 15.72 -13.71
C LEU A 133 3.84 16.90 -14.68
N PRO A 134 2.57 17.28 -14.95
CA PRO A 134 2.22 18.34 -15.90
C PRO A 134 2.81 19.73 -15.56
N LEU A 135 3.38 19.90 -14.37
CA LEU A 135 4.13 21.10 -13.98
C LEU A 135 5.41 21.31 -14.81
N ALA A 136 5.96 20.25 -15.43
CA ALA A 136 7.12 20.36 -16.32
C ALA A 136 6.76 20.81 -17.74
N ASN A 137 5.50 20.64 -18.16
CA ASN A 137 5.06 20.93 -19.52
C ASN A 137 4.70 22.42 -19.75
N THR A 138 4.69 23.25 -18.71
CA THR A 138 4.26 24.66 -18.78
C THR A 138 5.40 25.67 -18.97
N LYS A 139 6.66 25.22 -19.19
CA LYS A 139 7.81 26.14 -19.34
C LYS A 139 8.34 26.33 -20.76
N ASN A 140 7.70 25.76 -21.79
CA ASN A 140 8.07 25.98 -23.19
C ASN A 140 6.86 26.43 -24.01
N SER A 141 6.40 27.66 -23.80
CA SER A 141 5.50 28.38 -24.72
C SER A 141 5.87 29.85 -24.73
#